data_AF-A0A843JWR9-F1
#
_entry.id   AF-A0A843JWR9-F1
#
_cell.length_a   1.000
_cell.length_b   1.000
_cell.length_c   1.000
_cell.angle_alpha   90.00
_cell.angle_beta   90.00
_cell.angle_gamma   90.00
#
_symmetry.space_group_name_H-M   'P 1'
#
loop_
_entity.id
_entity.type
_entity.pdbx_description
1 polymer ?
#
loop_
_entity_poly.entity_id
_entity_poly.type
_entity_poly.pdbx_seq_one_letter_code
_entity_poly.pdbx_strand_id
1 'polypeptide(L)'
;MRELTDILGQPIESRTDFNNWNSKSSCDTYLPNSPIYLKKINNADSEQSQKIGYFIERELKWLDSHEYISRKKEATGMSESKIKNDIQMIKEQLAKTKLNISNKRDDLAKGVYYQDKKNPVINIFKDGSRYRTLNAIDHEIKHAVSEQALETMDDLIKVFTSNYRKYPKINNKRVIDYLIPVETLGKWASKAPEQQVISKRIMDIMETDYGIKRGSKLTTDNLKKLISDLNHQIKTRDERNSDIIAMLYKMKQKHKDSYQSKLCEMVNNAY
;
A
#
# COMPACT_ATOMS: atom_id res chain seq x y z
N MET A 1 -25.94 -19.87 23.32
CA MET A 1 -25.70 -18.83 22.29
C MET A 1 -26.06 -17.49 22.90
N ARG A 2 -25.10 -16.58 23.09
CA ARG A 2 -25.37 -15.21 23.54
C ARG A 2 -25.40 -14.32 22.31
N GLU A 3 -26.52 -13.64 22.10
CA GLU A 3 -26.71 -12.66 21.05
C GLU A 3 -25.73 -11.49 21.24
N LEU A 4 -24.98 -11.16 20.19
CA LEU A 4 -24.15 -9.96 20.14
C LEU A 4 -25.06 -8.77 19.84
N THR A 5 -25.45 -8.04 20.88
CA THR A 5 -26.03 -6.70 20.78
C THR A 5 -24.91 -5.68 20.63
N ASP A 6 -25.01 -4.83 19.60
CA ASP A 6 -24.03 -3.79 19.29
C ASP A 6 -24.17 -2.56 20.21
N ILE A 7 -23.09 -1.79 20.36
CA ILE A 7 -23.01 -0.53 21.14
C ILE A 7 -23.99 0.56 20.66
N LEU A 8 -24.72 0.35 19.55
CA LEU A 8 -25.68 1.31 18.99
C LEU A 8 -27.09 0.73 18.71
N GLY A 9 -27.43 -0.43 19.27
CA GLY A 9 -28.82 -0.79 19.57
C GLY A 9 -29.85 -0.80 18.41
N GLN A 10 -29.49 -1.16 17.18
CA GLN A 10 -30.51 -1.41 16.14
C GLN A 10 -30.25 -2.68 15.30
N PRO A 11 -31.33 -3.37 14.84
CA PRO A 11 -31.23 -4.65 14.14
C PRO A 11 -30.69 -4.48 12.71
N ILE A 12 -29.98 -5.50 12.25
CA ILE A 12 -29.34 -5.57 10.93
C ILE A 12 -30.38 -5.98 9.88
N GLU A 13 -30.80 -5.07 9.00
CA GLU A 13 -31.41 -5.43 7.72
C GLU A 13 -30.33 -5.51 6.63
N SER A 14 -30.10 -6.71 6.11
CA SER A 14 -29.12 -6.98 5.06
C SER A 14 -29.71 -6.73 3.67
N ARG A 15 -29.46 -5.56 3.09
CA ARG A 15 -29.53 -5.35 1.64
C ARG A 15 -28.44 -4.38 1.21
N THR A 16 -27.33 -4.91 0.73
CA THR A 16 -26.31 -4.13 0.02
C THR A 16 -26.59 -4.21 -1.48
N ASP A 17 -27.09 -3.11 -2.04
CA ASP A 17 -27.20 -2.91 -3.49
C ASP A 17 -25.79 -2.63 -4.07
N PHE A 18 -25.15 -3.68 -4.58
CA PHE A 18 -23.77 -3.68 -5.09
C PHE A 18 -23.61 -3.22 -6.56
N ASN A 19 -24.67 -2.77 -7.23
CA ASN A 19 -24.66 -2.62 -8.70
C ASN A 19 -24.37 -1.22 -9.26
N ASN A 20 -24.03 -0.22 -8.44
CA ASN A 20 -23.84 1.16 -8.94
C ASN A 20 -22.39 1.66 -8.93
N TRP A 21 -21.42 0.84 -9.37
CA TRP A 21 -20.07 1.31 -9.73
C TRP A 21 -19.85 1.36 -11.24
N ASN A 22 -20.86 1.87 -11.97
CA ASN A 22 -20.77 2.19 -13.40
C ASN A 22 -21.06 3.67 -13.69
N SER A 23 -20.85 4.56 -12.74
CA SER A 23 -20.95 6.00 -13.03
C SER A 23 -19.95 6.83 -12.26
N LYS A 24 -18.91 7.27 -13.00
CA LYS A 24 -18.04 8.43 -12.75
C LYS A 24 -16.91 8.24 -11.72
N SER A 25 -15.89 7.46 -12.10
CA SER A 25 -14.50 7.79 -11.79
C SER A 25 -13.86 8.25 -13.11
N SER A 26 -13.50 9.53 -13.22
CA SER A 26 -13.02 10.16 -14.45
C SER A 26 -11.55 9.83 -14.77
N CYS A 27 -11.11 8.58 -14.58
CA CYS A 27 -9.73 8.16 -14.82
C CYS A 27 -9.58 6.88 -15.65
N ASP A 28 -10.55 6.57 -16.52
CA ASP A 28 -10.39 5.55 -17.57
C ASP A 28 -9.63 6.07 -18.81
N THR A 29 -8.65 6.95 -18.63
CA THR A 29 -7.63 7.21 -19.65
C THR A 29 -6.51 6.18 -19.51
N TYR A 30 -6.79 4.96 -19.96
CA TYR A 30 -5.78 3.92 -20.09
C TYR A 30 -4.74 4.34 -21.13
N LEU A 31 -3.52 4.64 -20.68
CA LEU A 31 -2.38 4.85 -21.57
C LEU A 31 -1.96 3.48 -22.13
N PRO A 32 -2.15 3.18 -23.43
CA PRO A 32 -1.97 1.82 -23.95
C PRO A 32 -0.50 1.35 -24.06
N ASN A 33 0.48 2.18 -23.69
CA ASN A 33 1.87 2.03 -24.12
C ASN A 33 2.92 2.11 -22.99
N SER A 34 2.58 1.81 -21.74
CA SER A 34 3.61 1.77 -20.68
C SER A 34 4.63 0.65 -20.97
N PRO A 35 5.94 0.94 -21.06
CA PRO A 35 6.94 -0.11 -21.21
C PRO A 35 6.89 -1.03 -19.99
N ILE A 36 6.75 -2.34 -20.21
CA ILE A 36 6.68 -3.31 -19.12
C ILE A 36 8.10 -3.51 -18.57
N TYR A 37 8.34 -3.00 -17.35
CA TYR A 37 9.62 -3.13 -16.64
C TYR A 37 9.78 -4.43 -15.85
N LEU A 38 8.92 -5.42 -16.03
CA LEU A 38 9.06 -6.72 -15.35
C LEU A 38 9.72 -7.74 -16.27
N LYS A 39 10.61 -8.57 -15.71
CA LYS A 39 11.28 -9.66 -16.45
C LYS A 39 10.27 -10.63 -17.06
N LYS A 40 9.19 -10.91 -16.33
CA LYS A 40 8.12 -11.82 -16.76
C LYS A 40 6.86 -11.59 -15.95
N ILE A 41 5.71 -11.57 -16.62
CA ILE A 41 4.38 -11.62 -16.01
C ILE A 41 3.75 -12.96 -16.40
N ASN A 42 3.42 -13.81 -15.42
CA ASN A 42 2.80 -15.11 -15.64
C ASN A 42 1.33 -15.08 -15.21
N ASN A 43 0.44 -15.61 -16.07
CA ASN A 43 -0.99 -15.84 -15.80
C ASN A 43 -1.84 -14.57 -15.51
N ALA A 44 -1.47 -13.45 -16.13
CA ALA A 44 -2.28 -12.23 -16.18
C ALA A 44 -3.13 -12.19 -17.46
N ASP A 45 -4.38 -11.75 -17.35
CA ASP A 45 -5.19 -11.38 -18.51
C ASP A 45 -4.73 -10.01 -19.10
N SER A 46 -5.27 -9.63 -20.27
CA SER A 46 -4.86 -8.41 -20.98
C SER A 46 -5.12 -7.14 -20.18
N GLU A 47 -6.28 -7.04 -19.53
CA GLU A 47 -6.67 -5.89 -18.71
C GLU A 47 -5.84 -5.83 -17.40
N GLN A 48 -5.57 -6.98 -16.78
CA GLN A 48 -4.64 -7.10 -15.65
C GLN A 48 -3.24 -6.62 -16.06
N SER A 49 -2.77 -7.01 -17.24
CA SER A 49 -1.47 -6.59 -17.76
C SER A 49 -1.39 -5.08 -17.96
N GLN A 50 -2.46 -4.46 -18.48
CA GLN A 50 -2.56 -3.00 -18.61
C GLN A 50 -2.55 -2.30 -17.26
N LYS A 51 -3.34 -2.78 -16.27
CA LYS A 51 -3.35 -2.23 -14.91
C LYS A 51 -1.99 -2.38 -14.23
N ILE A 52 -1.30 -3.50 -14.41
CA ILE A 52 0.07 -3.70 -13.92
C ILE A 52 1.02 -2.66 -14.52
N GLY A 53 0.95 -2.43 -15.84
CA GLY A 53 1.74 -1.40 -16.53
C GLY A 53 1.52 -0.01 -15.94
N TYR A 54 0.25 0.35 -15.72
CA TYR A 54 -0.12 1.62 -15.09
C TYR A 54 0.43 1.76 -13.66
N PHE A 55 0.31 0.72 -12.83
CA PHE A 55 0.85 0.74 -11.46
C PHE A 55 2.37 0.94 -11.45
N ILE A 56 3.09 0.24 -12.32
CA ILE A 56 4.54 0.39 -12.48
C ILE A 56 4.89 1.81 -12.90
N GLU A 57 4.24 2.33 -13.95
CA GLU A 57 4.54 3.67 -14.47
C GLU A 57 4.30 4.75 -13.40
N ARG A 58 3.22 4.65 -12.64
CA ARG A 58 2.91 5.56 -11.55
C ARG A 58 4.01 5.55 -10.48
N GLU A 59 4.45 4.37 -10.04
CA GLU A 59 5.50 4.27 -9.02
C GLU A 59 6.88 4.70 -9.55
N LEU A 60 7.19 4.47 -10.83
CA LEU A 60 8.42 4.97 -11.44
C LEU A 60 8.43 6.50 -11.56
N LYS A 61 7.30 7.11 -11.98
CA LYS A 61 7.13 8.57 -11.99
C LYS A 61 7.30 9.15 -10.59
N TRP A 62 6.81 8.45 -9.57
CA TRP A 62 7.01 8.84 -8.18
C TRP A 62 8.50 8.79 -7.78
N LEU A 63 9.22 7.69 -8.06
CA LEU A 63 10.66 7.61 -7.78
C LEU A 63 11.48 8.71 -8.47
N ASP A 64 11.09 9.09 -9.69
CA ASP A 64 11.77 10.14 -10.46
C ASP A 64 11.33 11.56 -10.07
N SER A 65 10.36 11.69 -9.17
CA SER A 65 9.78 12.99 -8.82
C SER A 65 10.69 13.81 -7.91
N HIS A 66 10.61 15.13 -8.03
CA HIS A 66 11.30 16.05 -7.13
C HIS A 66 10.84 15.86 -5.68
N GLU A 67 9.55 15.60 -5.47
CA GLU A 67 8.95 15.36 -4.16
C GLU A 67 9.53 14.11 -3.49
N TYR A 68 9.70 12.99 -4.20
CA TYR A 68 10.36 11.79 -3.67
C TYR A 68 11.79 12.09 -3.23
N ILE A 69 12.60 12.69 -4.11
CA ILE A 69 14.01 13.02 -3.84
C ILE A 69 14.12 13.96 -2.63
N SER A 70 13.28 15.00 -2.59
CA SER A 70 13.25 15.97 -1.50
C SER A 70 12.90 15.32 -0.17
N ARG A 71 11.83 14.51 -0.12
CA ARG A 71 11.40 13.81 1.10
C ARG A 71 12.44 12.79 1.56
N LYS A 72 13.03 12.02 0.65
CA LYS A 72 14.09 11.06 0.98
C LYS A 72 15.32 11.78 1.54
N LYS A 73 15.72 12.91 0.95
CA LYS A 73 16.82 13.73 1.45
C LYS A 73 16.55 14.27 2.85
N GLU A 74 15.36 14.81 3.11
CA GLU A 74 14.96 15.30 4.43
C GLU A 74 14.95 14.16 5.48
N ALA A 75 14.33 13.03 5.13
CA ALA A 75 14.19 11.90 6.04
C ALA A 75 15.52 11.22 6.36
N THR A 76 16.44 11.12 5.40
CA THR A 76 17.66 10.30 5.52
C THR A 76 18.93 11.12 5.73
N GLY A 77 19.00 12.34 5.22
CA GLY A 77 20.21 13.14 5.09
C GLY A 77 21.12 12.71 3.95
N MET A 78 20.68 11.80 3.07
CA MET A 78 21.47 11.35 1.92
C MET A 78 21.69 12.48 0.90
N SER A 79 22.82 12.42 0.18
CA SER A 79 23.04 13.30 -0.97
C SER A 79 22.08 12.93 -2.11
N GLU A 80 21.74 13.92 -2.93
CA GLU A 80 20.91 13.69 -4.10
C GLU A 80 21.54 12.69 -5.08
N SER A 81 22.87 12.72 -5.23
CA SER A 81 23.61 11.74 -6.05
C SER A 81 23.42 10.31 -5.55
N LYS A 82 23.48 10.09 -4.24
CA LYS A 82 23.25 8.77 -3.65
C LYS A 82 21.79 8.34 -3.84
N ILE A 83 20.83 9.24 -3.67
CA ILE A 83 19.41 8.97 -3.91
C ILE A 83 19.15 8.57 -5.37
N LYS A 84 19.75 9.28 -6.33
CA LYS A 84 19.65 8.94 -7.76
C LYS A 84 20.25 7.58 -8.09
N ASN A 85 21.38 7.23 -7.46
CA ASN A 85 21.96 5.90 -7.59
C ASN A 85 21.04 4.80 -7.01
N ASP A 86 20.42 5.04 -5.85
CA ASP A 86 19.46 4.12 -5.26
C ASP A 86 18.23 3.92 -6.18
N ILE A 87 17.68 5.01 -6.74
CA ILE A 87 16.58 4.95 -7.72
C ILE A 87 16.96 4.06 -8.91
N GLN A 88 18.17 4.24 -9.44
CA GLN A 88 18.66 3.42 -10.56
C GLN A 88 18.77 1.95 -10.18
N MET A 89 19.29 1.64 -8.99
CA MET A 89 19.35 0.26 -8.49
C MET A 89 17.96 -0.34 -8.30
N ILE A 90 16.98 0.41 -7.79
CA ILE A 90 15.59 -0.05 -7.66
C ILE A 90 15.01 -0.38 -9.03
N LYS A 91 15.21 0.48 -10.03
CA LYS A 91 14.75 0.24 -11.41
C LYS A 91 15.39 -1.02 -12.02
N GLU A 92 16.67 -1.25 -11.76
CA GLU A 92 17.37 -2.45 -12.22
C GLU A 92 16.88 -3.73 -11.53
N GLN A 93 16.50 -3.65 -10.25
CA GLN A 93 15.87 -4.77 -9.55
C GLN A 93 14.44 -5.03 -10.07
N LEU A 94 13.68 -3.97 -10.34
CA LEU A 94 12.35 -4.09 -10.96
C LEU A 94 12.44 -4.80 -12.32
N ALA A 95 13.40 -4.40 -13.17
CA ALA A 95 13.69 -5.03 -14.46
C ALA A 95 13.92 -6.55 -14.38
N LYS A 96 14.45 -7.03 -13.24
CA LYS A 96 14.73 -8.44 -12.98
C LYS A 96 13.56 -9.15 -12.29
N THR A 97 12.58 -8.40 -11.79
CA THR A 97 11.47 -8.91 -10.99
C THR A 97 10.52 -9.74 -11.84
N LYS A 98 10.12 -10.91 -11.33
CA LYS A 98 9.06 -11.74 -11.93
C LYS A 98 7.77 -11.57 -11.16
N LEU A 99 6.65 -11.46 -11.87
CA LEU A 99 5.32 -11.43 -11.28
C LEU A 99 4.56 -12.72 -11.65
N ASN A 100 4.19 -13.49 -10.64
CA ASN A 100 3.44 -14.73 -10.79
C ASN A 100 2.05 -14.56 -10.18
N ILE A 101 1.02 -14.76 -11.00
CA ILE A 101 -0.35 -14.81 -10.52
C ILE A 101 -0.81 -16.28 -10.53
N SER A 102 -1.36 -16.77 -9.43
CA SER A 102 -1.77 -18.17 -9.32
C SER A 102 -3.08 -18.32 -8.56
N ASN A 103 -3.80 -19.42 -8.80
CA ASN A 103 -4.99 -19.76 -8.03
C ASN A 103 -4.56 -20.40 -6.70
N LYS A 104 -5.28 -20.08 -5.62
CA LYS A 104 -5.01 -20.59 -4.26
C LYS A 104 -5.16 -22.12 -4.18
N ARG A 105 -4.40 -22.76 -3.27
CA ARG A 105 -4.79 -24.06 -2.68
C ARG A 105 -5.26 -23.97 -1.22
N ASP A 106 -4.79 -23.01 -0.41
CA ASP A 106 -5.21 -22.88 1.01
C ASP A 106 -5.35 -21.43 1.54
N ASP A 107 -6.53 -21.16 2.10
CA ASP A 107 -6.99 -20.27 3.20
C ASP A 107 -6.51 -18.84 3.48
N LEU A 108 -5.42 -18.27 2.94
CA LEU A 108 -5.23 -16.80 3.00
C LEU A 108 -4.74 -16.18 1.68
N ALA A 109 -5.49 -15.20 1.15
CA ALA A 109 -5.07 -14.40 0.00
C ALA A 109 -3.98 -13.43 0.46
N LYS A 110 -2.73 -13.61 0.02
CA LYS A 110 -1.60 -12.75 0.43
C LYS A 110 -0.62 -12.55 -0.72
N GLY A 111 -0.58 -11.35 -1.30
CA GLY A 111 0.56 -10.95 -2.13
C GLY A 111 1.85 -11.04 -1.31
N VAL A 112 2.95 -11.44 -1.95
CA VAL A 112 4.28 -11.41 -1.31
C VAL A 112 5.32 -10.98 -2.33
N TYR A 113 5.95 -9.84 -2.06
CA TYR A 113 7.23 -9.45 -2.60
C TYR A 113 8.36 -9.98 -1.71
N TYR A 114 9.33 -10.66 -2.31
CA TYR A 114 10.60 -10.98 -1.65
C TYR A 114 11.74 -11.02 -2.66
N GLN A 115 12.95 -10.75 -2.18
CA GLN A 115 14.15 -10.91 -2.99
C GLN A 115 14.61 -12.36 -2.93
N ASP A 116 14.44 -13.11 -4.02
CA ASP A 116 15.15 -14.38 -4.19
C ASP A 116 16.58 -14.10 -4.65
N LYS A 117 17.55 -14.92 -4.21
CA LYS A 117 19.03 -14.76 -4.20
C LYS A 117 19.67 -14.13 -5.47
N LYS A 118 18.98 -14.09 -6.61
CA LYS A 118 19.42 -13.43 -7.85
C LYS A 118 18.36 -12.58 -8.58
N ASN A 119 17.06 -12.79 -8.34
CA ASN A 119 15.98 -12.03 -9.01
C ASN A 119 14.79 -11.88 -8.06
N PRO A 120 14.26 -10.68 -7.82
CA PRO A 120 13.07 -10.52 -6.98
C PRO A 120 11.83 -11.18 -7.59
N VAL A 121 10.88 -11.54 -6.74
CA VAL A 121 9.62 -12.17 -7.16
C VAL A 121 8.44 -11.54 -6.43
N ILE A 122 7.39 -11.23 -7.19
CA ILE A 122 6.05 -10.91 -6.70
C ILE A 122 5.18 -12.14 -6.94
N ASN A 123 4.65 -12.74 -5.88
CA ASN A 123 3.66 -13.79 -5.97
C ASN A 123 2.30 -13.26 -5.53
N ILE A 124 1.29 -13.42 -6.39
CA ILE A 124 -0.10 -13.04 -6.13
C ILE A 124 -0.96 -14.29 -6.16
N PHE A 125 -1.72 -14.52 -5.10
CA PHE A 125 -2.71 -15.59 -5.03
C PHE A 125 -4.11 -15.02 -5.23
N LYS A 126 -4.76 -15.44 -6.33
CA LYS A 126 -6.14 -15.05 -6.65
C LYS A 126 -7.09 -15.63 -5.62
N ASP A 127 -8.06 -14.83 -5.20
CA ASP A 127 -9.08 -15.20 -4.21
C ASP A 127 -10.51 -15.07 -4.74
N GLY A 128 -10.66 -15.14 -6.07
CA GLY A 128 -11.92 -14.97 -6.79
C GLY A 128 -12.36 -13.51 -6.96
N SER A 129 -11.86 -12.57 -6.15
CA SER A 129 -12.15 -11.15 -6.33
C SER A 129 -11.10 -10.48 -7.21
N ARG A 130 -11.53 -10.02 -8.39
CA ARG A 130 -10.70 -9.23 -9.31
C ARG A 130 -10.14 -7.99 -8.60
N TYR A 131 -11.00 -7.32 -7.83
CA TYR A 131 -10.65 -6.12 -7.10
C TYR A 131 -9.53 -6.37 -6.06
N ARG A 132 -9.68 -7.41 -5.22
CA ARG A 132 -8.66 -7.75 -4.21
C ARG A 132 -7.35 -8.20 -4.86
N THR A 133 -7.43 -8.90 -5.99
CA THR A 133 -6.25 -9.30 -6.77
C THR A 133 -5.48 -8.08 -7.30
N LEU A 134 -6.16 -7.11 -7.91
CA LEU A 134 -5.52 -5.89 -8.42
C LEU A 134 -4.94 -5.04 -7.29
N ASN A 135 -5.61 -4.96 -6.14
CA ASN A 135 -5.08 -4.29 -4.96
C ASN A 135 -3.79 -4.95 -4.44
N ALA A 136 -3.76 -6.28 -4.36
CA ALA A 136 -2.57 -7.02 -3.94
C ALA A 136 -1.42 -6.77 -4.94
N ILE A 137 -1.70 -6.80 -6.24
CA ILE A 137 -0.71 -6.46 -7.28
C ILE A 137 -0.15 -5.06 -7.06
N ASP A 138 -1.00 -4.05 -6.91
CA ASP A 138 -0.57 -2.66 -6.69
C ASP A 138 0.27 -2.52 -5.41
N HIS A 139 -0.16 -3.17 -4.33
CA HIS A 139 0.57 -3.20 -3.07
C HIS A 139 1.98 -3.78 -3.22
N GLU A 140 2.12 -4.96 -3.85
CA GLU A 140 3.43 -5.59 -4.03
C GLU A 140 4.32 -4.85 -5.05
N ILE A 141 3.73 -4.17 -6.04
CA ILE A 141 4.48 -3.29 -6.95
C ILE A 141 5.07 -2.12 -6.17
N LYS A 142 4.32 -1.50 -5.25
CA LYS A 142 4.87 -0.43 -4.39
C LYS A 142 6.06 -0.88 -3.57
N HIS A 143 6.07 -2.13 -3.08
CA HIS A 143 7.25 -2.73 -2.44
C HIS A 143 8.42 -2.89 -3.41
N ALA A 144 8.16 -3.46 -4.58
CA ALA A 144 9.19 -3.68 -5.61
C ALA A 144 9.80 -2.37 -6.15
N VAL A 145 9.06 -1.27 -6.11
CA VAL A 145 9.47 0.07 -6.55
C VAL A 145 9.77 0.96 -5.33
N SER A 146 10.47 0.40 -4.34
CA SER A 146 10.87 1.10 -3.11
C SER A 146 12.25 0.65 -2.62
N GLU A 147 12.73 1.27 -1.53
CA GLU A 147 13.99 0.88 -0.87
C GLU A 147 13.99 -0.56 -0.35
N GLN A 148 12.83 -1.21 -0.23
CA GLN A 148 12.77 -2.64 0.06
C GLN A 148 13.44 -3.48 -1.04
N ALA A 149 13.52 -2.98 -2.27
CA ALA A 149 14.28 -3.60 -3.35
C ALA A 149 15.80 -3.50 -3.17
N LEU A 150 16.28 -2.69 -2.21
CA LEU A 150 17.69 -2.53 -1.88
C LEU A 150 18.07 -3.20 -0.55
N GLU A 151 17.09 -3.70 0.21
CA GLU A 151 17.37 -4.37 1.48
C GLU A 151 18.16 -5.66 1.24
N THR A 152 19.28 -5.80 1.95
CA THR A 152 20.02 -7.07 1.99
C THR A 152 19.19 -8.15 2.66
N MET A 153 19.36 -9.42 2.28
CA MET A 153 18.74 -10.56 2.96
C MET A 153 19.45 -10.95 4.26
N ASP A 154 20.64 -10.42 4.52
CA ASP A 154 21.43 -10.68 5.72
C ASP A 154 20.86 -9.90 6.93
N ASP A 155 20.35 -10.62 7.92
CA ASP A 155 19.69 -10.02 9.08
C ASP A 155 20.63 -9.22 9.99
N LEU A 156 21.93 -9.56 10.04
CA LEU A 156 22.91 -8.78 10.79
C LEU A 156 23.17 -7.44 10.09
N ILE A 157 23.32 -7.46 8.77
CA ILE A 157 23.55 -6.25 7.99
C ILE A 157 22.29 -5.37 7.98
N LYS A 158 21.08 -5.95 7.88
CA LYS A 158 19.79 -5.21 7.93
C LYS A 158 19.66 -4.30 9.16
N VAL A 159 20.19 -4.71 10.31
CA VAL A 159 20.14 -3.91 11.55
C VAL A 159 20.91 -2.58 11.39
N PHE A 160 21.99 -2.59 10.61
CA PHE A 160 22.85 -1.43 10.40
C PHE A 160 22.51 -0.64 9.12
N THR A 161 21.85 -1.26 8.13
CA THR A 161 21.63 -0.68 6.80
C THR A 161 20.15 -0.45 6.45
N SER A 162 19.22 -0.48 7.41
CA SER A 162 17.80 -0.25 7.10
C SER A 162 17.58 1.16 6.53
N ASN A 163 17.16 1.22 5.27
CA ASN A 163 16.86 2.47 4.54
C ASN A 163 15.76 3.30 5.24
N TYR A 164 14.95 2.67 6.08
CA TYR A 164 13.83 3.27 6.78
C TYR A 164 14.10 3.63 8.25
N ARG A 165 15.35 3.60 8.71
CA ARG A 165 15.70 3.80 10.13
C ARG A 165 15.11 5.07 10.75
N LYS A 166 15.00 6.15 9.97
CA LYS A 166 14.51 7.48 10.40
C LYS A 166 13.02 7.71 10.10
N TYR A 167 12.35 6.77 9.44
CA TYR A 167 10.93 6.92 9.11
C TYR A 167 10.06 6.82 10.39
N PRO A 168 9.08 7.73 10.61
CA PRO A 168 8.19 7.68 11.75
C PRO A 168 7.33 6.41 11.68
N LYS A 169 7.71 5.39 12.46
CA LYS A 169 7.05 4.08 12.46
C LYS A 169 6.13 3.87 13.64
N ILE A 170 4.99 3.25 13.39
CA ILE A 170 4.13 2.72 14.45
C ILE A 170 4.53 1.29 14.78
N ASN A 171 5.25 1.11 15.89
CA ASN A 171 5.50 -0.22 16.44
C ASN A 171 4.20 -0.81 17.02
N ASN A 172 3.84 -2.03 16.63
CA ASN A 172 2.59 -2.71 16.98
C ASN A 172 2.84 -4.15 17.47
N LYS A 173 3.77 -4.30 18.42
CA LYS A 173 4.23 -5.61 18.91
C LYS A 173 3.15 -6.44 19.65
N ARG A 174 2.01 -5.86 20.06
CA ARG A 174 0.97 -6.58 20.82
C ARG A 174 -0.40 -5.94 20.68
N VAL A 175 -1.24 -6.40 19.76
CA VAL A 175 -2.70 -6.39 19.91
C VAL A 175 -3.27 -7.52 19.04
N ILE A 176 -3.95 -8.49 19.64
CA ILE A 176 -4.74 -9.50 18.93
C ILE A 176 -5.88 -8.75 18.24
N ASP A 177 -5.88 -8.76 16.91
CA ASP A 177 -6.89 -8.08 16.09
C ASP A 177 -8.16 -8.93 16.03
N TYR A 178 -9.11 -8.69 16.95
CA TYR A 178 -10.44 -9.32 16.93
C TYR A 178 -11.40 -8.71 15.90
N LEU A 179 -11.03 -7.59 15.25
CA LEU A 179 -11.90 -6.87 14.31
C LEU A 179 -11.78 -7.35 12.86
N ILE A 180 -10.73 -8.11 12.52
CA ILE A 180 -10.55 -8.76 11.22
C ILE A 180 -9.95 -10.14 11.54
N PRO A 181 -10.65 -11.27 11.25
CA PRO A 181 -10.19 -12.61 11.61
C PRO A 181 -9.06 -13.04 10.67
N VAL A 182 -7.88 -12.46 10.84
CA VAL A 182 -6.63 -12.94 10.28
C VAL A 182 -5.54 -12.60 11.28
N GLU A 183 -5.11 -13.58 12.07
CA GLU A 183 -3.83 -13.49 12.79
C GLU A 183 -2.75 -13.00 11.81
N THR A 184 -1.94 -12.02 12.23
CA THR A 184 -0.69 -11.47 11.61
C THR A 184 -0.69 -10.03 11.08
N LEU A 185 -1.82 -9.31 10.98
CA LEU A 185 -1.82 -7.89 10.57
C LEU A 185 -0.93 -7.00 11.47
N GLY A 186 -0.96 -7.22 12.78
CA GLY A 186 -0.22 -6.38 13.74
C GLY A 186 1.32 -6.40 13.62
N LYS A 187 1.93 -7.57 13.34
CA LYS A 187 3.39 -7.66 13.13
C LYS A 187 3.80 -7.04 11.80
N TRP A 188 3.03 -7.29 10.75
CA TRP A 188 3.31 -6.81 9.39
C TRP A 188 3.13 -5.29 9.27
N ALA A 189 1.99 -4.75 9.71
CA ALA A 189 1.69 -3.32 9.67
C ALA A 189 2.62 -2.46 10.54
N SER A 190 3.47 -3.08 11.36
CA SER A 190 4.49 -2.39 12.17
C SER A 190 5.82 -2.13 11.44
N LYS A 191 6.00 -2.75 10.27
CA LYS A 191 7.21 -2.59 9.45
C LYS A 191 7.15 -1.27 8.68
N ALA A 192 8.27 -0.56 8.63
CA ALA A 192 8.34 0.71 7.93
C ALA A 192 8.07 0.61 6.41
N PRO A 193 8.54 -0.44 5.68
CA PRO A 193 8.15 -0.62 4.28
C PRO A 193 6.64 -0.73 4.07
N GLU A 194 5.93 -1.43 4.95
CA GLU A 194 4.46 -1.56 4.87
C GLU A 194 3.73 -0.24 5.12
N GLN A 195 4.22 0.52 6.10
CA GLN A 195 3.67 1.85 6.39
C GLN A 195 3.95 2.85 5.26
N GLN A 196 5.07 2.70 4.56
CA GLN A 196 5.39 3.45 3.33
C GLN A 196 4.42 3.10 2.19
N VAL A 197 4.14 1.81 1.96
CA VAL A 197 3.17 1.38 0.93
C VAL A 197 1.77 1.88 1.24
N ILE A 198 1.32 1.78 2.50
CA ILE A 198 0.02 2.31 2.94
C ILE A 198 -0.02 3.84 2.75
N SER A 199 1.07 4.55 3.08
CA SER A 199 1.16 6.00 2.87
C SER A 199 1.09 6.37 1.38
N LYS A 200 1.77 5.62 0.51
CA LYS A 200 1.68 5.79 -0.95
C LYS A 200 0.26 5.55 -1.45
N ARG A 201 -0.44 4.55 -0.91
CA ARG A 201 -1.84 4.31 -1.24
C ARG A 201 -2.76 5.45 -0.80
N ILE A 202 -2.50 6.05 0.37
CA ILE A 202 -3.19 7.29 0.78
C ILE A 202 -2.90 8.42 -0.22
N MET A 203 -1.65 8.62 -0.64
CA MET A 203 -1.30 9.63 -1.63
C MET A 203 -1.99 9.39 -2.98
N ASP A 204 -2.12 8.14 -3.42
CA ASP A 204 -2.85 7.77 -4.64
C ASP A 204 -4.34 8.14 -4.55
N ILE A 205 -4.99 7.83 -3.42
CA ILE A 205 -6.39 8.21 -3.17
C ILE A 205 -6.54 9.73 -3.13
N MET A 206 -5.59 10.44 -2.52
CA MET A 206 -5.59 11.90 -2.49
C MET A 206 -5.56 12.51 -3.88
N GLU A 207 -4.77 11.96 -4.78
CA GLU A 207 -4.69 12.41 -6.16
C GLU A 207 -5.93 12.06 -6.96
N THR A 208 -6.38 10.81 -6.87
CA THR A 208 -7.46 10.27 -7.72
C THR A 208 -8.85 10.71 -7.28
N ASP A 209 -9.13 10.71 -5.97
CA ASP A 209 -10.49 10.95 -5.45
C ASP A 209 -10.68 12.38 -4.93
N TYR A 210 -9.58 13.06 -4.58
CA TYR A 210 -9.62 14.40 -3.98
C TYR A 210 -8.85 15.47 -4.77
N GLY A 211 -8.22 15.11 -5.90
CA GLY A 211 -7.53 16.06 -6.79
C GLY A 211 -6.28 16.70 -6.17
N ILE A 212 -5.73 16.13 -5.11
CA ILE A 212 -4.52 16.61 -4.45
C ILE A 212 -3.32 15.85 -5.04
N LYS A 213 -2.49 16.54 -5.83
CA LYS A 213 -1.32 15.96 -6.50
C LYS A 213 -0.52 15.05 -5.56
N ARG A 214 -0.15 13.85 -6.05
CA ARG A 214 0.68 12.91 -5.29
C ARG A 214 2.00 13.58 -4.88
N GLY A 215 2.37 13.43 -3.61
CA GLY A 215 3.55 14.07 -3.03
C GLY A 215 3.34 15.48 -2.49
N SER A 216 2.16 16.10 -2.69
CA SER A 216 1.81 17.34 -2.01
C SER A 216 1.80 17.16 -0.49
N LYS A 217 2.18 18.22 0.24
CA LYS A 217 2.10 18.26 1.69
C LYS A 217 0.63 18.28 2.11
N LEU A 218 0.19 17.19 2.73
CA LEU A 218 -1.16 17.06 3.25
C LEU A 218 -1.30 17.80 4.58
N THR A 219 -2.49 18.31 4.84
CA THR A 219 -2.93 18.80 6.15
C THR A 219 -3.87 17.78 6.79
N THR A 220 -4.13 17.94 8.09
CA THR A 220 -5.17 17.14 8.76
C THR A 220 -6.54 17.34 8.12
N ASP A 221 -6.83 18.53 7.59
CA ASP A 221 -8.08 18.82 6.88
C ASP A 221 -8.20 18.04 5.57
N ASN A 222 -7.09 17.89 4.82
CA ASN A 222 -7.09 17.03 3.63
C ASN A 222 -7.47 15.58 4.01
N LEU A 223 -7.00 15.08 5.15
CA LEU A 223 -7.29 13.72 5.60
C LEU A 223 -8.70 13.53 6.20
N LYS A 224 -9.39 14.59 6.63
CA LYS A 224 -10.74 14.46 7.24
C LYS A 224 -11.74 13.79 6.30
N LYS A 225 -11.71 14.16 5.01
CA LYS A 225 -12.62 13.57 4.01
C LYS A 225 -12.32 12.08 3.79
N LEU A 226 -11.04 11.73 3.63
CA LEU A 226 -10.63 10.32 3.56
C LEU A 226 -11.06 9.53 4.79
N ILE A 227 -10.84 10.05 5.99
CA ILE A 227 -11.22 9.37 7.23
C ILE A 227 -12.74 9.17 7.29
N SER A 228 -13.53 10.14 6.83
CA SER A 228 -14.98 9.99 6.72
C SER A 228 -15.35 8.84 5.78
N ASP A 229 -14.74 8.78 4.59
CA ASP A 229 -15.01 7.74 3.59
C ASP A 229 -14.57 6.35 4.09
N LEU A 230 -13.43 6.25 4.78
CA LEU A 230 -12.97 5.02 5.41
C LEU A 230 -13.91 4.57 6.53
N ASN A 231 -14.42 5.49 7.36
CA ASN A 231 -15.42 5.15 8.38
C ASN A 231 -16.74 4.69 7.75
N HIS A 232 -17.14 5.24 6.60
CA HIS A 232 -18.29 4.76 5.84
C HIS A 232 -18.04 3.34 5.31
N GLN A 233 -16.87 3.08 4.72
CA GLN A 233 -16.47 1.75 4.24
C GLN A 233 -16.49 0.70 5.37
N ILE A 234 -16.00 1.05 6.56
CA ILE A 234 -16.12 0.21 7.75
C ILE A 234 -17.58 -0.15 8.04
N LYS A 235 -18.49 0.84 8.03
CA LYS A 235 -19.91 0.63 8.33
C LYS A 235 -20.59 -0.26 7.29
N THR A 236 -20.23 -0.12 6.02
CA THR A 236 -20.81 -0.89 4.91
C THR A 236 -20.10 -2.21 4.64
N ARG A 237 -19.10 -2.58 5.47
CA ARG A 237 -18.24 -3.76 5.29
C ARG A 237 -17.55 -3.81 3.92
N ASP A 238 -17.18 -2.63 3.43
CA ASP A 238 -16.42 -2.44 2.22
C ASP A 238 -14.92 -2.58 2.50
N GLU A 239 -14.32 -3.65 2.00
CA GLU A 239 -12.92 -4.02 2.26
C GLU A 239 -11.92 -3.36 1.29
N ARG A 240 -12.38 -2.42 0.46
CA ARG A 240 -11.59 -1.86 -0.64
C ARG A 240 -10.27 -1.23 -0.19
N ASN A 241 -10.27 -0.58 0.98
CA ASN A 241 -9.08 0.03 1.58
C ASN A 241 -8.72 -0.61 2.93
N SER A 242 -8.87 -1.93 3.03
CA SER A 242 -8.66 -2.70 4.27
C SER A 242 -7.29 -2.47 4.94
N ASP A 243 -6.22 -2.25 4.18
CA ASP A 243 -4.88 -1.92 4.68
C ASP A 243 -4.82 -0.53 5.34
N ILE A 244 -5.40 0.49 4.70
CA ILE A 244 -5.51 1.85 5.25
C ILE A 244 -6.46 1.87 6.45
N ILE A 245 -7.58 1.14 6.39
CA ILE A 245 -8.54 0.99 7.49
C ILE A 245 -7.84 0.40 8.71
N ALA A 246 -7.09 -0.69 8.53
CA ALA A 246 -6.32 -1.30 9.61
C ALA A 246 -5.32 -0.31 10.22
N MET A 247 -4.60 0.44 9.39
CA MET A 247 -3.67 1.48 9.86
C MET A 247 -4.37 2.59 10.65
N LEU A 248 -5.53 3.06 10.15
CA LEU A 248 -6.34 4.08 10.80
C LEU A 248 -6.80 3.64 12.20
N TYR A 249 -7.26 2.39 12.34
CA TYR A 249 -7.62 1.83 13.64
C TYR A 249 -6.44 1.81 14.61
N LYS A 250 -5.26 1.42 14.14
CA LYS A 250 -4.04 1.38 14.97
C LYS A 250 -3.56 2.77 15.37
N MET A 251 -3.63 3.73 14.46
CA MET A 251 -3.37 5.14 14.73
C MET A 251 -4.30 5.65 15.84
N LYS A 252 -5.62 5.40 15.72
CA LYS A 252 -6.61 5.79 16.74
C LYS A 252 -6.32 5.15 18.10
N GLN A 253 -6.04 3.85 18.14
CA GLN A 253 -5.72 3.13 19.38
C GLN A 253 -4.49 3.69 20.09
N LYS A 254 -3.40 3.96 19.33
CA LYS A 254 -2.13 4.37 19.91
C LYS A 254 -2.06 5.86 20.25
N HIS A 255 -2.61 6.71 19.38
CA HIS A 255 -2.41 8.15 19.44
C HIS A 255 -3.65 8.92 19.92
N LYS A 256 -4.77 8.23 20.16
CA LYS A 256 -6.05 8.82 20.62
C LYS A 256 -6.38 10.06 19.81
N ASP A 257 -6.60 11.21 20.43
CA ASP A 257 -7.02 12.46 19.77
C ASP A 257 -6.00 13.00 18.75
N SER A 258 -4.73 12.62 18.87
CA SER A 258 -3.67 13.08 17.95
C SER A 258 -3.50 12.22 16.70
N TYR A 259 -4.32 11.17 16.51
CA TYR A 259 -4.13 10.18 15.45
C TYR A 259 -4.13 10.79 14.04
N GLN A 260 -4.94 11.82 13.78
CA GLN A 260 -5.03 12.46 12.47
C GLN A 260 -3.74 13.20 12.13
N SER A 261 -3.17 13.91 13.10
CA SER A 261 -1.90 14.60 12.96
C SER A 261 -0.77 13.60 12.72
N LYS A 262 -0.76 12.48 13.46
CA LYS A 262 0.24 11.41 13.30
C LYS A 262 0.13 10.66 11.98
N LEU A 263 -1.08 10.41 11.49
CA LEU A 263 -1.31 9.85 10.16
C LEU A 263 -0.82 10.83 9.08
N CYS A 264 -1.11 12.11 9.22
CA CYS A 264 -0.64 13.16 8.31
C CYS A 264 0.89 13.25 8.27
N GLU A 265 1.54 13.24 9.43
CA GLU A 265 3.00 13.21 9.56
C GLU A 265 3.58 11.97 8.87
N MET A 266 3.00 10.79 9.08
CA MET A 266 3.45 9.54 8.45
C MET A 266 3.38 9.60 6.92
N VAL A 267 2.27 10.12 6.37
CA VAL A 267 2.06 10.21 4.92
C VAL A 267 2.98 11.28 4.29
N ASN A 268 3.17 12.42 4.96
CA ASN A 268 4.05 13.48 4.48
C ASN A 268 5.53 13.09 4.50
N ASN A 269 5.93 12.19 5.40
CA ASN A 269 7.30 11.67 5.47
C ASN A 269 7.54 10.44 4.59
N ALA A 270 6.53 9.96 3.87
CA ALA A 270 6.66 8.82 2.97
C ALA A 270 7.40 9.20 1.68
N TYR A 271 8.31 8.33 1.26
CA TYR A 271 9.12 8.39 0.05
C TYR A 271 9.15 7.00 -0.60
#